data_AF-A0A510ITJ4-F1
#
_entry.id   AF-A0A510ITJ4-F1
#
_cell.length_a   1.000
_cell.length_b   1.000
_cell.length_c   1.000
_cell.angle_alpha   90.00
_cell.angle_beta   90.00
_cell.angle_gamma   90.00
#
_symmetry.space_group_name_H-M   'P 1'
#
loop_
_entity.id
_entity.type
_entity.pdbx_description
1 polymer ?
#
loop_
_entity_poly.entity_id
_entity_poly.type
_entity_poly.pdbx_seq_one_letter_code
_entity_poly.pdbx_strand_id
1 'polypeptide(L)'
;MKDVLVKRDARSREIEHIFIKQSASNGELLEFKWLGSDIAYVALNGFDDKEIVKQFQSHYGEISKSKGLIFDLRFNGGGSTINAGEIISYLANQNLPGSIWKSPKHVAACKALGAIADQFEEYEEY
;
A
#
# COMPACT_ATOMS: atom_id res chain seq x y z
N MET A 1 -17.17 7.22 39.78
CA MET A 1 -16.22 8.35 39.62
C MET A 1 -16.43 8.90 38.23
N LYS A 2 -16.63 10.21 38.10
CA LYS A 2 -17.21 10.92 36.94
C LYS A 2 -16.39 10.80 35.65
N ASP A 3 -17.11 10.78 34.53
CA ASP A 3 -16.60 10.91 33.16
C ASP A 3 -15.67 12.12 32.99
N VAL A 4 -14.55 11.91 32.32
CA VAL A 4 -13.64 12.99 31.89
C VAL A 4 -13.75 13.14 30.38
N LEU A 5 -14.56 14.11 29.95
CA LEU A 5 -14.70 14.52 28.56
C LEU A 5 -13.57 15.50 28.24
N VAL A 6 -12.48 15.00 27.63
CA VAL A 6 -11.34 15.83 27.23
C VAL A 6 -11.67 16.53 25.90
N LYS A 7 -12.15 17.77 25.97
CA LYS A 7 -12.10 18.71 24.85
C LYS A 7 -10.84 19.54 24.94
N ARG A 8 -9.81 19.21 24.17
CA ARG A 8 -8.72 20.16 23.88
C ARG A 8 -8.31 20.10 22.42
N ASP A 9 -9.11 20.74 21.60
CA ASP A 9 -8.62 21.48 20.44
C ASP A 9 -8.50 22.96 20.86
N ALA A 10 -7.42 23.64 20.47
CA ALA A 10 -7.19 25.07 20.68
C ALA A 10 -8.33 25.96 20.13
N ARG A 11 -9.22 25.39 19.31
CA ARG A 11 -10.40 26.05 18.71
C ARG A 11 -11.75 25.65 19.33
N SER A 12 -11.76 24.96 20.47
CA SER A 12 -13.00 24.56 21.17
C SER A 12 -13.98 23.70 20.35
N ARG A 13 -13.50 22.96 19.36
CA ARG A 13 -14.35 22.07 18.54
C ARG A 13 -14.74 20.80 19.29
N GLU A 14 -15.99 20.36 19.12
CA GLU A 14 -16.42 19.01 19.46
C GLU A 14 -15.84 18.04 18.42
N ILE A 15 -14.98 17.12 18.87
CA ILE A 15 -14.49 16.02 18.04
C ILE A 15 -15.19 14.77 18.54
N GLU A 16 -16.11 14.23 17.75
CA GLU A 16 -16.68 12.92 18.00
C GLU A 16 -15.66 11.85 17.57
N HIS A 17 -15.23 11.03 18.53
CA HIS A 17 -14.40 9.86 18.24
C HIS A 17 -15.31 8.64 18.06
N ILE A 18 -15.41 8.16 16.82
CA ILE A 18 -16.06 6.89 16.51
C ILE A 18 -14.99 5.80 16.51
N PHE A 19 -15.06 4.88 17.46
CA PHE A 19 -14.23 3.67 17.44
C PHE A 19 -14.91 2.63 16.55
N ILE A 20 -14.42 2.50 15.31
CA ILE A 20 -14.83 1.43 14.43
C ILE A 20 -14.07 0.17 14.86
N LYS A 21 -14.79 -0.93 15.12
CA LYS A 21 -14.15 -2.25 15.33
C LYS A 21 -13.38 -2.58 14.05
N GLN A 22 -12.04 -2.59 14.13
CA GLN A 22 -11.23 -3.00 13.00
C GLN A 22 -11.57 -4.45 12.62
N SER A 23 -11.60 -4.71 11.32
CA SER A 23 -11.62 -6.08 10.82
C SER A 23 -10.40 -6.83 11.40
N ALA A 24 -10.51 -8.14 11.55
CA ALA A 24 -9.32 -8.96 11.78
C ALA A 24 -8.90 -9.56 10.44
N SER A 25 -7.59 -9.72 10.22
CA SER A 25 -7.12 -10.62 9.18
C SER A 25 -7.50 -12.05 9.56
N ASN A 26 -7.85 -12.86 8.56
CA ASN A 26 -8.07 -14.30 8.72
C ASN A 26 -6.74 -15.08 8.81
N GLY A 27 -5.59 -14.41 8.70
CA GLY A 27 -4.25 -15.01 8.72
C GLY A 27 -3.78 -15.54 7.37
N GLU A 28 -4.63 -15.48 6.33
CA GLU A 28 -4.27 -15.91 4.98
C GLU A 28 -3.52 -14.80 4.23
N LEU A 29 -2.66 -15.20 3.29
CA LEU A 29 -1.92 -14.27 2.44
C LEU A 29 -2.87 -13.55 1.47
N LEU A 30 -3.87 -14.26 0.94
CA LEU A 30 -4.94 -13.74 0.11
C LEU A 30 -6.28 -14.31 0.56
N GLU A 31 -7.29 -13.45 0.70
CA GLU A 31 -8.69 -13.86 0.92
C GLU A 31 -9.52 -13.48 -0.30
N PHE A 32 -10.27 -14.42 -0.87
CA PHE A 32 -11.25 -14.14 -1.92
C PHE A 32 -12.66 -14.55 -1.48
N LYS A 33 -13.62 -13.64 -1.66
CA LYS A 33 -15.05 -13.94 -1.45
C LYS A 33 -15.95 -13.09 -2.34
N TRP A 34 -17.14 -13.63 -2.62
CA TRP A 34 -18.21 -12.87 -3.27
C TRP A 34 -19.01 -12.08 -2.24
N LEU A 35 -19.22 -10.79 -2.51
CA LEU A 35 -20.14 -9.92 -1.78
C LEU A 35 -21.42 -9.78 -2.61
N GLY A 36 -22.39 -10.66 -2.34
CA GLY A 36 -23.57 -10.81 -3.19
C GLY A 36 -23.22 -11.52 -4.50
N SER A 37 -23.94 -11.22 -5.58
CA SER A 37 -23.77 -11.91 -6.87
C SER A 37 -22.72 -11.29 -7.79
N ASP A 38 -22.39 -10.01 -7.57
CA ASP A 38 -21.76 -9.19 -8.61
C ASP A 38 -20.43 -8.56 -8.17
N ILE A 39 -20.12 -8.55 -6.87
CA ILE A 39 -18.94 -7.88 -6.33
C ILE A 39 -17.96 -8.91 -5.80
N ALA A 40 -16.74 -8.91 -6.35
CA ALA A 40 -15.61 -9.67 -5.82
C ALA A 40 -14.90 -8.85 -4.74
N TYR A 41 -14.62 -9.49 -3.60
CA TYR A 41 -13.73 -8.98 -2.58
C TYR A 41 -12.44 -9.79 -2.60
N VAL A 42 -11.32 -9.08 -2.63
CA VAL A 42 -9.97 -9.64 -2.59
C VAL A 42 -9.17 -8.90 -1.53
N ALA A 43 -8.80 -9.58 -0.44
CA ALA A 43 -7.80 -9.05 0.50
C ALA A 43 -6.42 -9.54 0.07
N LEU A 44 -5.46 -8.61 -0.04
CA LEU A 44 -4.06 -8.92 -0.29
C LEU A 44 -3.30 -8.54 0.97
N ASN A 45 -2.94 -9.50 1.82
CA ASN A 45 -2.42 -9.23 3.16
C ASN A 45 -0.89 -9.11 3.22
N GLY A 46 -0.18 -9.35 2.12
CA GLY A 46 1.26 -9.15 2.03
C GLY A 46 1.78 -9.30 0.60
N PHE A 47 2.90 -8.65 0.32
CA PHE A 47 3.62 -8.78 -0.95
C PHE A 47 5.04 -9.31 -0.77
N ASP A 48 5.40 -9.74 0.44
CA ASP A 48 6.70 -10.30 0.80
C ASP A 48 6.89 -11.73 0.29
N ASP A 49 5.82 -12.51 0.19
CA ASP A 49 5.84 -13.85 -0.38
C ASP A 49 5.35 -13.85 -1.84
N LYS A 50 6.13 -14.44 -2.75
CA LYS A 50 5.77 -14.64 -4.16
C LYS A 50 4.52 -15.50 -4.36
N GLU A 51 4.13 -16.29 -3.35
CA GLU A 51 2.92 -17.11 -3.40
C GLU A 51 1.64 -16.27 -3.57
N ILE A 52 1.65 -14.99 -3.18
CA ILE A 52 0.53 -14.07 -3.38
C ILE A 52 0.12 -13.99 -4.85
N VAL A 53 1.08 -13.99 -5.77
CA VAL A 53 0.83 -13.91 -7.21
C VAL A 53 0.15 -15.17 -7.70
N LYS A 54 0.58 -16.35 -7.25
CA LYS A 54 -0.03 -17.62 -7.64
C LYS A 54 -1.46 -17.76 -7.11
N GLN A 55 -1.69 -17.36 -5.86
CA GLN A 55 -3.04 -17.35 -5.28
C GLN A 55 -3.95 -16.36 -6.02
N PHE A 56 -3.43 -15.20 -6.40
CA PHE A 56 -4.21 -14.27 -7.21
C PHE A 56 -4.55 -14.84 -8.58
N GLN A 57 -3.58 -15.46 -9.27
CA GLN A 57 -3.77 -16.12 -10.56
C GLN A 57 -4.81 -17.24 -10.51
N SER A 58 -4.80 -18.06 -9.45
CA SER A 58 -5.77 -19.15 -9.28
C SER A 58 -7.20 -18.64 -9.11
N HIS A 59 -7.39 -17.46 -8.51
CA HIS A 59 -8.70 -16.82 -8.35
C HIS A 59 -9.08 -15.87 -9.51
N TYR A 60 -8.14 -15.51 -10.37
CA TYR A 60 -8.36 -14.50 -11.42
C TYR A 60 -9.52 -14.83 -12.36
N GLY A 61 -9.69 -16.11 -12.69
CA GLY A 61 -10.82 -16.58 -13.51
C GLY A 61 -12.19 -16.27 -12.89
N GLU A 62 -12.31 -16.25 -11.56
CA GLU A 62 -13.54 -15.84 -10.87
C GLU A 62 -13.61 -14.32 -10.68
N ILE A 63 -12.50 -13.70 -10.29
CA ILE A 63 -12.40 -12.24 -10.10
C ILE A 63 -12.83 -11.49 -11.38
N SER A 64 -12.37 -11.94 -12.54
CA SER A 64 -12.68 -11.34 -13.85
C SER A 64 -14.16 -11.39 -14.24
N LYS A 65 -14.97 -12.25 -13.61
CA LYS A 65 -16.43 -12.31 -13.84
C LYS A 65 -17.20 -11.26 -13.05
N SER A 66 -16.56 -10.62 -12.07
CA SER A 66 -17.21 -9.63 -11.21
C SER A 66 -17.55 -8.35 -11.98
N LYS A 67 -18.66 -7.71 -11.60
CA LYS A 67 -19.01 -6.36 -12.08
C LYS A 67 -18.36 -5.27 -11.24
N GLY A 68 -18.04 -5.58 -9.99
CA GLY A 68 -17.32 -4.70 -9.08
C GLY A 68 -16.22 -5.47 -8.35
N LEU A 69 -15.10 -4.80 -8.09
CA LEU A 69 -13.96 -5.39 -7.41
C LEU A 69 -13.55 -4.49 -6.23
N ILE A 70 -13.42 -5.08 -5.05
CA ILE A 70 -12.91 -4.42 -3.85
C ILE A 70 -11.59 -5.06 -3.48
N PHE A 71 -10.53 -4.27 -3.52
CA PHE A 71 -9.25 -4.62 -2.91
C PHE A 71 -9.20 -4.16 -1.47
N ASP A 72 -8.93 -5.09 -0.57
CA ASP A 72 -8.61 -4.79 0.82
C ASP A 72 -7.11 -4.90 1.06
N LEU A 73 -6.49 -3.76 1.37
CA LEU A 73 -5.07 -3.63 1.71
C LEU A 73 -4.86 -3.23 3.18
N ARG A 74 -5.91 -3.27 4.02
CA ARG A 74 -5.84 -2.78 5.40
C ARG A 74 -4.83 -3.52 6.27
N PHE A 75 -4.56 -4.79 5.95
CA PHE A 75 -3.55 -5.62 6.64
C PHE A 75 -2.29 -5.85 5.80
N ASN A 76 -2.15 -5.16 4.67
CA ASN A 76 -0.97 -5.29 3.83
C ASN A 76 0.20 -4.48 4.40
N GLY A 77 1.22 -5.17 4.91
CA GLY A 77 2.44 -4.53 5.42
C GLY A 77 3.41 -4.02 4.34
N GLY A 78 3.09 -4.23 3.06
CA GLY A 78 3.98 -3.98 1.93
C GLY A 78 4.71 -5.24 1.47
N GLY A 79 5.91 -5.06 0.93
CA GLY A 79 6.76 -6.14 0.43
C GLY A 79 7.35 -5.84 -0.95
N SER A 80 7.34 -6.83 -1.83
CA SER A 80 7.94 -6.73 -3.16
C SER A 80 7.08 -5.95 -4.14
N THR A 81 7.63 -4.87 -4.71
CA THR A 81 7.02 -4.14 -5.83
C THR A 81 6.83 -5.02 -7.06
N ILE A 82 7.66 -6.05 -7.25
CA ILE A 82 7.51 -7.00 -8.37
C ILE A 82 6.20 -7.78 -8.21
N ASN A 83 5.92 -8.30 -7.01
CA ASN A 83 4.69 -9.07 -6.74
C ASN A 83 3.43 -8.18 -6.94
N ALA A 84 3.47 -6.95 -6.42
CA ALA A 84 2.38 -6.00 -6.62
C ALA A 84 2.21 -5.60 -8.09
N GLY A 85 3.32 -5.40 -8.81
CA GLY A 85 3.34 -5.09 -10.24
C GLY A 85 2.76 -6.22 -11.10
N GLU A 86 3.04 -7.46 -10.75
CA GLU A 86 2.49 -8.62 -11.45
C GLU A 86 0.97 -8.73 -11.25
N ILE A 87 0.47 -8.50 -10.02
CA ILE A 87 -0.98 -8.51 -9.74
C ILE A 87 -1.71 -7.38 -10.49
N ILE A 88 -1.19 -6.15 -10.47
CA ILE A 88 -1.86 -5.02 -11.13
C ILE A 88 -1.86 -5.15 -12.66
N SER A 89 -0.93 -5.93 -13.23
CA SER A 89 -0.88 -6.20 -14.68
C SER A 89 -2.13 -6.92 -15.20
N TYR A 90 -2.83 -7.67 -14.34
CA TYR A 90 -4.10 -8.31 -14.68
C TYR A 90 -5.29 -7.33 -14.76
N LEU A 91 -5.12 -6.12 -14.23
CA LEU A 91 -6.19 -5.11 -14.13
C LEU A 91 -5.98 -3.95 -15.12
N ALA A 92 -4.76 -3.78 -15.60
CA ALA A 92 -4.39 -2.69 -16.50
C ALA A 92 -4.35 -3.18 -17.95
N ASN A 93 -4.98 -2.43 -18.84
CA ASN A 93 -4.91 -2.64 -20.29
C ASN A 93 -3.79 -1.84 -20.95
N GLN A 94 -3.01 -1.11 -20.15
CA GLN A 94 -1.93 -0.24 -20.60
C GLN A 94 -0.74 -0.35 -19.67
N ASN A 95 0.42 0.12 -20.13
CA ASN A 95 1.61 0.14 -19.31
C ASN A 95 1.45 1.14 -18.15
N LEU A 96 1.78 0.71 -16.94
CA LEU A 96 1.78 1.55 -15.76
C LEU A 96 3.22 2.00 -15.46
N PRO A 97 3.51 3.31 -15.42
CA PRO A 97 4.85 3.78 -15.10
C PRO A 97 5.22 3.34 -13.67
N GLY A 98 6.38 2.69 -13.54
CA GLY A 98 6.92 2.29 -12.25
C GLY A 98 7.45 3.47 -11.43
N SER A 99 7.90 3.17 -10.21
CA SER A 99 8.54 4.17 -9.36
C SER A 99 9.88 4.60 -9.95
N ILE A 100 10.06 5.91 -10.13
CA ILE A 100 11.37 6.50 -10.41
C ILE A 100 12.05 6.72 -9.05
N TRP A 101 13.16 6.03 -8.82
CA TRP A 101 13.94 6.19 -7.60
C TRP A 101 15.40 6.49 -7.94
N LYS A 102 16.03 7.33 -7.11
CA LYS A 102 17.47 7.63 -7.16
C LYS A 102 18.01 7.45 -5.74
N SER A 103 19.13 6.75 -5.60
CA SER A 103 19.84 6.73 -4.32
C SER A 103 20.65 8.02 -4.18
N PRO A 104 20.50 8.78 -3.09
CA PRO A 104 21.35 9.92 -2.83
C PRO A 104 22.81 9.49 -2.76
N LYS A 105 23.70 10.21 -3.45
CA LYS A 105 25.14 9.93 -3.37
C LYS A 105 25.69 10.40 -2.02
N HIS A 106 26.48 9.55 -1.36
CA HIS A 106 27.06 9.87 -0.06
C HIS A 106 28.42 10.59 -0.20
N VAL A 107 28.42 11.92 -0.26
CA VAL A 107 29.65 12.74 -0.27
C VAL A 107 29.80 13.49 1.05
N ALA A 108 30.85 13.17 1.82
CA ALA A 108 31.05 13.73 3.17
C ALA A 108 31.22 15.27 3.17
N ALA A 109 31.96 15.80 2.18
CA ALA A 109 32.16 17.24 2.04
C ALA A 109 30.85 18.01 1.77
N CYS A 110 30.00 17.50 0.87
CA CYS A 110 28.68 18.10 0.59
C CYS A 110 27.80 18.15 1.85
N LYS A 111 27.80 17.09 2.66
CA LYS A 111 27.06 17.05 3.94
C LYS A 111 27.56 18.11 4.94
N ALA A 112 28.87 18.28 5.06
CA ALA A 112 29.46 19.27 5.97
C ALA A 112 29.13 20.71 5.55
N LEU A 113 28.98 20.95 4.24
CA LEU A 113 28.69 22.25 3.66
C LEU A 113 27.19 22.55 3.50
N GLY A 114 26.31 21.58 3.80
CA GLY A 114 24.86 21.72 3.58
C GLY A 114 24.46 21.73 2.10
N ALA A 115 25.31 21.19 1.23
CA ALA A 115 25.08 21.11 -0.21
C ALA A 115 24.66 19.69 -0.62
N ILE A 116 23.96 19.58 -1.75
CA ILE A 116 23.54 18.29 -2.32
C ILE A 116 24.60 17.89 -3.33
N ALA A 117 25.06 16.63 -3.29
CA ALA A 117 26.10 16.14 -4.21
C ALA A 117 25.74 16.36 -5.69
N ASP A 118 24.46 16.23 -6.02
CA ASP A 118 23.89 16.44 -7.36
C ASP A 118 23.98 17.91 -7.85
N GLN A 119 24.41 18.86 -7.02
CA GLN A 119 24.59 20.27 -7.42
C GLN A 119 25.97 20.54 -8.04
N PHE A 120 26.87 19.55 -8.03
CA PHE A 120 28.22 19.68 -8.58
C PHE A 120 28.41 18.61 -9.67
N GLU A 121 28.55 19.05 -10.92
CA GLU A 121 28.86 18.18 -12.08
C GLU A 121 30.07 17.28 -11.82
N GLU A 122 31.07 17.79 -11.09
CA GLU A 122 32.28 17.07 -10.70
C GLU A 122 32.00 15.80 -9.87
N TYR A 123 30.85 15.72 -9.21
CA TYR A 123 30.44 14.55 -8.44
C TYR A 123 29.42 13.68 -9.18
N GLU A 124 29.01 13.99 -10.41
CA GLU A 124 28.14 13.10 -11.21
C GLU A 124 28.92 11.93 -11.85
N GLU A 125 30.23 12.10 -12.12
CA GLU A 125 31.06 11.08 -12.80
C GLU A 125 31.68 10.01 -11.87
N TYR A 126 31.53 10.15 -10.55
CA TYR A 126 32.06 9.20 -9.53
C TYR A 126 30.96 8.44 -8.80
#